data_AF-W2ELP4-F1
#
_entry.id   AF-W2ELP4-F1
#
_cell.length_a   1.000
_cell.length_b   1.000
_cell.length_c   1.000
_cell.angle_alpha   90.00
_cell.angle_beta   90.00
_cell.angle_gamma   90.00
#
_symmetry.space_group_name_H-M   'P 1'
#
loop_
_entity.id
_entity.type
_entity.pdbx_description
1 polymer ?
#
loop_
_entity_poly.entity_id
_entity_poly.type
_entity_poly.pdbx_seq_one_letter_code
_entity_poly.pdbx_strand_id
1 'polypeptide(L)'
;MGEPERDERARRWRLVLGGAAAGGLEGADARMDAALAALYDGGGERGAGLGGSAPRVARWLGDIREFFPSTVVQVMQQDAIERLDLTRLLLEPEMLEAVEPDVHLVGTLLSLNRLMPDRARESARAVVRRVVAQLEARLARRTRAAVTGALDRSARTHRPRRPADIDWHRTIRANLKNYLPDRGTLVPSRLVGYGRRRQAVQREVVLCVDQSGSMAASVVYSSVFGAVLASMRSLRTSLVVFDTAVVDLTEQLTDPVDVLFGTQLGGGTDINRAIAYCQGLITRPADTIFLLISDLYEGGVREEMLRRVAAMTAAGVQVIVLLALSDEGTPQYDHDNAAALAAMGVPAFACTPDAFPDLMAAAIERRSYDQIPMASRGS
;
A
#
# COMPACT_ATOMS: atom_id res chain seq x y z
N MET A 1 36.25 -43.38 -13.84
CA MET A 1 35.20 -42.41 -14.20
C MET A 1 34.64 -41.76 -12.93
N GLY A 2 35.47 -41.03 -12.18
CA GLY A 2 35.08 -40.48 -10.86
C GLY A 2 35.96 -39.36 -10.32
N GLU A 3 36.93 -38.87 -11.09
CA GLU A 3 37.78 -37.73 -10.74
C GLU A 3 37.15 -36.35 -11.10
N PRO A 4 36.53 -36.14 -12.28
CA PRO A 4 35.99 -34.80 -12.61
C PRO A 4 34.76 -34.41 -11.77
N GLU A 5 33.93 -35.38 -11.36
CA GLU A 5 32.81 -35.11 -10.45
C GLU A 5 33.26 -34.80 -9.02
N ARG A 6 34.39 -35.36 -8.58
CA ARG A 6 34.96 -35.05 -7.26
C ARG A 6 35.57 -33.65 -7.24
N ASP A 7 36.21 -33.22 -8.32
CA ASP A 7 36.74 -31.86 -8.48
C ASP A 7 35.64 -30.80 -8.56
N GLU A 8 34.58 -31.06 -9.33
CA GLU A 8 33.40 -30.15 -9.42
C GLU A 8 32.71 -30.02 -8.05
N ARG A 9 32.61 -31.12 -7.29
CA ARG A 9 32.01 -31.11 -5.95
C ARG A 9 32.90 -30.35 -4.97
N ALA A 10 34.21 -30.61 -4.97
CA ALA A 10 35.17 -29.88 -4.13
C ALA A 10 35.19 -28.38 -4.43
N ARG A 11 35.08 -28.00 -5.72
CA ARG A 11 34.96 -26.62 -6.18
C ARG A 11 33.71 -25.92 -5.63
N ARG A 12 32.54 -26.57 -5.67
CA ARG A 12 31.28 -26.03 -5.11
C ARG A 12 31.31 -25.92 -3.59
N TRP A 13 31.82 -26.92 -2.90
CA TRP A 13 31.95 -26.88 -1.43
C TRP A 13 32.89 -25.77 -0.98
N ARG A 14 33.92 -25.45 -1.75
CA ARG A 14 34.85 -24.36 -1.45
C ARG A 14 34.21 -22.98 -1.57
N LEU A 15 33.42 -22.74 -2.63
CA LEU A 15 32.66 -21.48 -2.80
C LEU A 15 31.62 -21.27 -1.68
N VAL A 16 31.09 -22.37 -1.13
CA VAL A 16 30.09 -22.33 -0.04
C VAL A 16 30.72 -22.13 1.34
N LEU A 17 31.96 -22.56 1.57
CA LEU A 17 32.60 -22.56 2.90
C LEU A 17 33.48 -21.33 3.19
N GLY A 18 33.76 -20.49 2.21
CA GLY A 18 34.63 -19.31 2.37
C GLY A 18 36.12 -19.66 2.51
N GLY A 19 37.00 -18.66 2.37
CA GLY A 19 38.42 -18.77 2.04
C GLY A 19 39.39 -19.49 3.01
N ALA A 20 38.92 -20.33 3.93
CA ALA A 20 39.77 -21.03 4.90
C ALA A 20 40.38 -22.36 4.41
N ALA A 21 40.23 -22.74 3.14
CA ALA A 21 40.82 -23.97 2.58
C ALA A 21 41.88 -23.66 1.49
N ALA A 22 43.11 -24.14 1.71
CA ALA A 22 44.30 -23.82 0.92
C ALA A 22 44.27 -24.30 -0.55
N GLY A 23 44.78 -23.44 -1.46
CA GLY A 23 45.06 -23.71 -2.89
C GLY A 23 44.57 -22.58 -3.80
N GLY A 24 45.35 -22.09 -4.78
CA GLY A 24 44.98 -20.92 -5.58
C GLY A 24 43.84 -21.18 -6.57
N LEU A 25 42.77 -20.38 -6.53
CA LEU A 25 41.79 -20.31 -7.62
C LEU A 25 42.36 -19.42 -8.73
N GLU A 26 42.15 -19.78 -9.99
CA GLU A 26 42.61 -19.01 -11.15
C GLU A 26 41.44 -18.66 -12.09
N GLY A 27 41.55 -17.54 -12.83
CA GLY A 27 40.58 -17.16 -13.86
C GLY A 27 39.20 -16.75 -13.32
N ALA A 28 38.14 -17.28 -13.93
CA ALA A 28 36.74 -16.95 -13.60
C ALA A 28 36.36 -17.33 -12.16
N ASP A 29 36.99 -18.38 -11.62
CA ASP A 29 36.68 -18.91 -10.29
C ASP A 29 37.24 -18.02 -9.19
N ALA A 30 38.39 -17.41 -9.43
CA ALA A 30 38.94 -16.39 -8.55
C ALA A 30 38.08 -15.12 -8.53
N ARG A 31 37.49 -14.74 -9.67
CA ARG A 31 36.55 -13.60 -9.76
C ARG A 31 35.25 -13.89 -9.00
N MET A 32 34.72 -15.11 -9.14
CA MET A 32 33.49 -15.53 -8.47
C MET A 32 33.69 -15.66 -6.94
N ASP A 33 34.81 -16.24 -6.50
CA ASP A 33 35.17 -16.35 -5.08
C ASP A 33 35.41 -14.97 -4.45
N ALA A 34 36.10 -14.07 -5.16
CA ALA A 34 36.26 -12.68 -4.71
C ALA A 34 34.92 -11.93 -4.61
N ALA A 35 33.97 -12.23 -5.50
CA ALA A 35 32.63 -11.65 -5.42
C ALA A 35 31.82 -12.19 -4.24
N LEU A 36 31.94 -13.49 -3.93
CA LEU A 36 31.29 -14.08 -2.75
C LEU A 36 31.93 -13.61 -1.45
N ALA A 37 33.26 -13.52 -1.38
CA ALA A 37 33.98 -13.01 -0.21
C ALA A 37 33.64 -11.54 0.08
N ALA A 38 33.49 -10.70 -0.95
CA ALA A 38 33.06 -9.31 -0.79
C ALA A 38 31.65 -9.17 -0.18
N LEU A 39 30.78 -10.17 -0.37
CA LEU A 39 29.42 -10.20 0.18
C LEU A 39 29.37 -10.82 1.59
N TYR A 40 30.13 -11.90 1.83
CA TYR A 40 29.99 -12.72 3.05
C TYR A 40 31.11 -12.56 4.09
N ASP A 41 32.32 -12.15 3.71
CA ASP A 41 33.46 -11.97 4.64
C ASP A 41 33.63 -10.51 5.14
N GLY A 42 32.82 -9.56 4.65
CA GLY A 42 32.88 -8.14 5.02
C GLY A 42 32.41 -7.76 6.43
N GLY A 43 32.17 -8.74 7.32
CA GLY A 43 31.64 -8.53 8.67
C GLY A 43 32.66 -8.16 9.77
N GLY A 44 33.93 -7.97 9.43
CA GLY A 44 35.00 -7.69 10.37
C GLY A 44 35.60 -6.29 10.23
N GLU A 45 35.55 -5.52 11.32
CA GLU A 45 36.22 -4.24 11.59
C GLU A 45 35.57 -2.93 11.08
N ARG A 46 35.04 -2.18 12.06
CA ARG A 46 34.63 -0.78 11.97
C ARG A 46 35.87 0.10 11.81
N GLY A 47 35.99 0.83 10.70
CA GLY A 47 37.05 1.85 10.56
C GLY A 47 37.10 2.60 9.23
N ALA A 48 36.60 3.84 9.25
CA ALA A 48 37.05 5.03 8.49
C ALA A 48 37.18 5.00 6.95
N GLY A 49 36.44 5.91 6.29
CA GLY A 49 36.88 6.58 5.05
C GLY A 49 36.28 6.08 3.74
N LEU A 50 35.08 6.54 3.41
CA LEU A 50 34.38 6.23 2.16
C LEU A 50 34.82 7.17 1.03
N GLY A 51 35.91 6.80 0.35
CA GLY A 51 36.33 7.40 -0.92
C GLY A 51 36.59 6.39 -2.06
N GLY A 52 36.61 5.08 -1.76
CA GLY A 52 37.03 4.04 -2.72
C GLY A 52 36.06 2.89 -2.97
N SER A 53 34.86 2.92 -2.36
CA SER A 53 33.96 1.75 -2.33
C SER A 53 32.94 1.69 -3.48
N ALA A 54 32.62 2.80 -4.14
CA ALA A 54 31.63 2.81 -5.23
C ALA A 54 32.06 2.03 -6.49
N PRO A 55 33.32 2.15 -6.99
CA PRO A 55 33.75 1.42 -8.19
C PRO A 55 33.85 -0.10 -7.99
N ARG A 56 34.11 -0.54 -6.76
CA ARG A 56 34.27 -1.98 -6.43
C ARG A 56 32.92 -2.69 -6.39
N VAL A 57 31.87 -2.02 -5.90
CA VAL A 57 30.53 -2.61 -5.82
C VAL A 57 29.84 -2.65 -7.19
N ALA A 58 30.05 -1.64 -8.04
CA ALA A 58 29.55 -1.66 -9.43
C ALA A 58 30.18 -2.79 -10.25
N ARG A 59 31.50 -3.01 -10.09
CA ARG A 59 32.21 -4.14 -10.71
C ARG A 59 31.72 -5.48 -10.17
N TRP A 60 31.50 -5.59 -8.86
CA TRP A 60 30.95 -6.77 -8.20
C TRP A 60 29.55 -7.16 -8.71
N LEU A 61 28.66 -6.18 -8.89
CA LEU A 61 27.33 -6.40 -9.46
C LEU A 61 27.39 -6.86 -10.93
N GLY A 62 28.35 -6.36 -11.70
CA GLY A 62 28.63 -6.84 -13.05
C GLY A 62 29.10 -8.29 -13.06
N ASP A 63 30.05 -8.61 -12.17
CA ASP A 63 30.62 -9.95 -12.04
C ASP A 63 29.55 -10.98 -11.60
N ILE A 64 28.65 -10.66 -10.66
CA ILE A 64 27.58 -11.59 -10.23
C ILE A 64 26.59 -11.89 -11.36
N ARG A 65 26.27 -10.91 -12.21
CA ARG A 65 25.37 -11.12 -13.36
C ARG A 65 26.00 -11.96 -14.47
N GLU A 66 27.33 -11.96 -14.57
CA GLU A 66 28.07 -12.80 -15.53
C GLU A 66 28.09 -14.26 -15.08
N PHE A 67 28.13 -14.53 -13.77
CA PHE A 67 28.40 -15.88 -13.25
C PHE A 67 27.21 -16.61 -12.63
N PHE A 68 26.11 -15.93 -12.28
CA PHE A 68 24.98 -16.55 -11.57
C PHE A 68 23.64 -16.47 -12.36
N PRO A 69 22.78 -17.51 -12.27
CA PRO A 69 21.43 -17.47 -12.81
C PRO A 69 20.58 -16.36 -12.18
N SER A 70 19.67 -15.75 -12.95
CA SER A 70 18.85 -14.59 -12.55
C SER A 70 18.10 -14.76 -11.22
N THR A 71 17.64 -15.96 -10.90
CA THR A 71 16.96 -16.27 -9.63
C THR A 71 17.89 -16.22 -8.42
N VAL A 72 19.15 -16.60 -8.58
CA VAL A 72 20.17 -16.54 -7.51
C VAL A 72 20.68 -15.11 -7.34
N VAL A 73 20.81 -14.38 -8.44
CA VAL A 73 21.16 -12.94 -8.43
C VAL A 73 20.13 -12.13 -7.63
N GLN A 74 18.84 -12.41 -7.76
CA GLN A 74 17.80 -11.73 -6.99
C GLN A 74 17.95 -11.94 -5.47
N VAL A 75 18.22 -13.18 -5.04
CA VAL A 75 18.40 -13.49 -3.61
C VAL A 75 19.69 -12.87 -3.07
N MET A 76 20.78 -12.90 -3.85
CA MET A 76 22.04 -12.27 -3.45
C MET A 76 21.98 -10.74 -3.48
N GLN A 77 21.18 -10.15 -4.37
CA GLN A 77 20.89 -8.72 -4.38
C GLN A 77 20.07 -8.32 -3.16
N GLN A 78 19.06 -9.11 -2.79
CA GLN A 78 18.27 -8.88 -1.57
C GLN A 78 19.16 -8.92 -0.32
N ASP A 79 20.01 -9.95 -0.17
CA ASP A 79 20.91 -10.10 0.98
C ASP A 79 22.01 -9.02 1.00
N ALA A 80 22.43 -8.54 -0.18
CA ALA A 80 23.34 -7.40 -0.32
C ALA A 80 22.69 -6.07 0.06
N ILE A 81 21.43 -5.82 -0.33
CA ILE A 81 20.65 -4.63 0.02
C ILE A 81 20.50 -4.50 1.54
N GLU A 82 20.37 -5.63 2.24
CA GLU A 82 20.24 -5.66 3.70
C GLU A 82 21.59 -5.50 4.44
N ARG A 83 22.73 -5.93 3.84
CA ARG A 83 24.03 -6.02 4.53
C ARG A 83 25.11 -5.02 4.08
N LEU A 84 25.14 -4.66 2.80
CA LEU A 84 26.04 -3.65 2.27
C LEU A 84 25.35 -2.29 2.41
N ASP A 85 26.12 -1.26 2.75
CA ASP A 85 25.72 0.14 2.91
C ASP A 85 25.29 0.78 1.54
N LEU A 86 24.40 0.08 0.83
CA LEU A 86 23.84 0.33 -0.51
C LEU A 86 23.00 1.60 -0.56
N THR A 87 22.68 2.16 0.61
CA THR A 87 22.12 3.49 0.78
C THR A 87 22.90 4.55 -0.01
N ARG A 88 24.23 4.42 -0.12
CA ARG A 88 25.05 5.35 -0.92
C ARG A 88 25.07 5.05 -2.41
N LEU A 89 24.88 3.79 -2.80
CA LEU A 89 24.90 3.36 -4.20
C LEU A 89 23.57 3.59 -4.91
N LEU A 90 22.45 3.57 -4.17
CA LEU A 90 21.13 3.98 -4.64
C LEU A 90 21.03 5.50 -4.89
N LEU A 91 22.04 6.28 -4.50
CA LEU A 91 22.14 7.71 -4.80
C LEU A 91 22.85 7.99 -6.13
N GLU A 92 23.49 6.99 -6.73
CA GLU A 92 24.15 7.11 -8.03
C GLU A 92 23.11 6.94 -9.16
N PRO A 93 22.87 7.97 -10.00
CA PRO A 93 21.85 7.95 -11.04
C PRO A 93 21.92 6.72 -11.97
N GLU A 94 23.13 6.28 -12.31
CA GLU A 94 23.39 5.18 -13.23
C GLU A 94 22.92 3.83 -12.67
N MET A 95 22.91 3.67 -11.35
CA MET A 95 22.44 2.45 -10.70
C MET A 95 20.91 2.39 -10.65
N LEU A 96 20.26 3.54 -10.43
CA LEU A 96 18.79 3.64 -10.40
C LEU A 96 18.14 3.30 -11.73
N GLU A 97 18.83 3.56 -12.85
CA GLU A 97 18.36 3.20 -14.20
C GLU A 97 18.47 1.70 -14.49
N ALA A 98 19.37 0.99 -13.81
CA ALA A 98 19.67 -0.43 -14.04
C ALA A 98 18.85 -1.40 -13.17
N VAL A 99 18.23 -0.91 -12.09
CA VAL A 99 17.42 -1.70 -11.15
C VAL A 99 15.98 -1.83 -11.66
N GLU A 100 15.38 -3.01 -11.51
CA GLU A 100 13.97 -3.21 -11.84
C GLU A 100 13.10 -2.45 -10.83
N PRO A 101 12.26 -1.49 -11.28
CA PRO A 101 11.49 -0.69 -10.36
C PRO A 101 10.35 -1.49 -9.73
N ASP A 102 10.39 -1.66 -8.41
CA ASP A 102 9.31 -2.27 -7.62
C ASP A 102 8.86 -1.34 -6.47
N VAL A 103 7.80 -1.75 -5.77
CA VAL A 103 7.24 -0.98 -4.65
C VAL A 103 8.20 -0.90 -3.46
N HIS A 104 9.03 -1.93 -3.26
CA HIS A 104 9.98 -1.98 -2.16
C HIS A 104 11.10 -0.95 -2.36
N LEU A 105 11.64 -0.85 -3.57
CA LEU A 105 12.60 0.18 -3.98
C LEU A 105 12.03 1.58 -3.76
N VAL A 106 10.76 1.82 -4.10
CA VAL A 106 10.11 3.10 -3.83
C VAL A 106 10.11 3.40 -2.33
N GLY A 107 9.75 2.43 -1.49
CA GLY A 107 9.81 2.58 -0.03
C GLY A 107 11.21 2.95 0.47
N THR A 108 12.24 2.28 -0.06
CA THR A 108 13.64 2.57 0.25
C THR A 108 14.07 3.96 -0.24
N LEU A 109 13.69 4.39 -1.44
CA LEU A 109 13.99 5.74 -1.92
C LEU A 109 13.32 6.82 -1.07
N LEU A 110 12.09 6.58 -0.61
CA LEU A 110 11.36 7.52 0.24
C LEU A 110 11.97 7.64 1.63
N SER A 111 12.49 6.56 2.22
CA SER A 111 13.18 6.63 3.52
C SER A 111 14.48 7.44 3.45
N LEU A 112 15.10 7.49 2.26
CA LEU A 112 16.34 8.23 2.01
C LEU A 112 16.11 9.67 1.55
N ASN A 113 14.86 10.10 1.34
CA ASN A 113 14.49 11.40 0.73
C ASN A 113 15.23 12.61 1.33
N ARG A 114 15.40 12.64 2.66
CA ARG A 114 16.11 13.73 3.36
C ARG A 114 17.63 13.71 3.18
N LEU A 115 18.20 12.55 2.91
CA LEU A 115 19.64 12.34 2.77
C LEU A 115 20.11 12.48 1.30
N MET A 116 19.19 12.49 0.34
CA MET A 116 19.53 12.56 -1.08
C MET A 116 19.98 13.96 -1.51
N PRO A 117 21.13 14.10 -2.19
CA PRO A 117 21.48 15.29 -2.96
C PRO A 117 20.42 15.61 -4.03
N ASP A 118 20.29 16.88 -4.43
CA ASP A 118 19.23 17.31 -5.36
C ASP A 118 19.22 16.54 -6.70
N ARG A 119 20.41 16.23 -7.25
CA ARG A 119 20.54 15.42 -8.47
C ARG A 119 20.02 13.99 -8.29
N ALA A 120 20.37 13.35 -7.18
CA ALA A 120 19.89 12.00 -6.86
C ALA A 120 18.37 11.98 -6.60
N ARG A 121 17.82 13.07 -6.05
CA ARG A 121 16.36 13.21 -5.83
C ARG A 121 15.59 13.23 -7.15
N GLU A 122 16.11 13.86 -8.19
CA GLU A 122 15.46 13.88 -9.51
C GLU A 122 15.47 12.50 -10.17
N SER A 123 16.60 11.78 -10.11
CA SER A 123 16.70 10.39 -10.58
C SER A 123 15.75 9.47 -9.80
N ALA A 124 15.70 9.60 -8.47
CA ALA A 124 14.76 8.85 -7.64
C ALA A 124 13.30 9.16 -8.02
N ARG A 125 12.95 10.43 -8.26
CA ARG A 125 11.62 10.82 -8.76
C ARG A 125 11.29 10.17 -10.09
N ALA A 126 12.25 10.05 -11.00
CA ALA A 126 12.04 9.39 -12.28
C ALA A 126 11.72 7.88 -12.12
N VAL A 127 12.45 7.19 -11.24
CA VAL A 127 12.19 5.77 -10.92
C VAL A 127 10.82 5.60 -10.27
N VAL A 128 10.51 6.39 -9.23
CA VAL A 128 9.21 6.36 -8.54
C VAL A 128 8.08 6.62 -9.52
N ARG A 129 8.22 7.60 -10.41
CA ARG A 129 7.22 7.90 -11.45
C ARG A 129 6.95 6.71 -12.35
N ARG A 130 7.98 5.93 -12.72
CA ARG A 130 7.81 4.73 -13.54
C ARG A 130 6.99 3.65 -12.81
N VAL A 131 7.28 3.40 -11.53
CA VAL A 131 6.52 2.45 -10.69
C VAL A 131 5.07 2.91 -10.53
N VAL A 132 4.87 4.17 -10.14
CA VAL A 132 3.55 4.78 -9.96
C VAL A 132 2.73 4.70 -11.25
N ALA A 133 3.31 5.01 -12.41
CA ALA A 133 2.62 4.93 -13.69
C ALA A 133 2.19 3.49 -14.04
N GLN A 134 3.03 2.49 -13.74
CA GLN A 134 2.68 1.08 -13.93
C GLN A 134 1.54 0.65 -13.00
N LEU A 135 1.60 1.04 -11.73
CA LEU A 135 0.54 0.77 -10.76
C LEU A 135 -0.77 1.45 -11.13
N GLU A 136 -0.73 2.72 -11.54
CA GLU A 136 -1.91 3.45 -11.97
C GLU A 136 -2.54 2.79 -13.21
N ALA A 137 -1.74 2.41 -14.21
CA ALA A 137 -2.23 1.73 -15.40
C ALA A 137 -2.93 0.39 -15.06
N ARG A 138 -2.39 -0.35 -14.09
CA ARG A 138 -2.96 -1.62 -13.61
C ARG A 138 -4.26 -1.42 -12.82
N LEU A 139 -4.24 -0.49 -11.86
CA LEU A 139 -5.27 -0.40 -10.81
C LEU A 139 -6.40 0.57 -11.17
N ALA A 140 -6.10 1.68 -11.85
CA ALA A 140 -7.03 2.80 -11.96
C ALA A 140 -8.32 2.46 -12.70
N ARG A 141 -8.26 1.65 -13.77
CA ARG A 141 -9.45 1.26 -14.53
C ARG A 141 -10.43 0.47 -13.67
N ARG A 142 -9.94 -0.51 -12.90
CA ARG A 142 -10.77 -1.36 -12.02
C ARG A 142 -11.35 -0.53 -10.88
N THR A 143 -10.54 0.31 -10.22
CA THR A 143 -10.99 1.23 -9.17
C THR A 143 -12.10 2.16 -9.67
N ARG A 144 -11.89 2.86 -10.79
CA ARG A 144 -12.90 3.77 -11.34
C ARG A 144 -14.20 3.03 -11.68
N ALA A 145 -14.11 1.85 -12.29
CA ALA A 145 -15.28 1.07 -12.66
C ALA A 145 -16.08 0.60 -11.43
N ALA A 146 -15.40 -0.01 -10.44
CA ALA A 146 -16.02 -0.53 -9.22
C ALA A 146 -16.68 0.60 -8.40
N VAL A 147 -15.94 1.68 -8.16
CA VAL A 147 -16.40 2.83 -7.37
C VAL A 147 -17.53 3.57 -8.08
N THR A 148 -17.41 3.84 -9.38
CA THR A 148 -18.48 4.52 -10.14
C THR A 148 -19.75 3.67 -10.15
N GLY A 149 -19.63 2.37 -10.41
CA GLY A 149 -20.76 1.45 -10.39
C GLY A 149 -21.42 1.33 -9.01
N ALA A 150 -20.65 1.43 -7.93
CA ALA A 150 -21.17 1.48 -6.57
C ALA A 150 -21.88 2.79 -6.26
N LEU A 151 -21.31 3.93 -6.68
CA LEU A 151 -21.93 5.25 -6.52
C LEU A 151 -23.26 5.32 -7.26
N ASP A 152 -23.30 4.92 -8.53
CA ASP A 152 -24.51 4.90 -9.34
C ASP A 152 -25.62 4.02 -8.74
N ARG A 153 -25.27 2.88 -8.11
CA ARG A 153 -26.24 2.02 -7.40
C ARG A 153 -26.68 2.59 -6.06
N SER A 154 -25.78 3.30 -5.37
CA SER A 154 -26.05 3.93 -4.07
C SER A 154 -26.86 5.21 -4.19
N ALA A 155 -26.73 5.94 -5.31
CA ALA A 155 -27.55 7.08 -5.67
C ALA A 155 -28.98 6.60 -5.90
N ARG A 156 -29.81 6.62 -4.87
CA ARG A 156 -31.23 6.24 -4.96
C ARG A 156 -32.09 7.47 -5.21
N THR A 157 -33.20 7.28 -5.92
CA THR A 157 -34.23 8.30 -6.13
C THR A 157 -35.59 7.78 -5.67
N HIS A 158 -36.39 8.66 -5.08
CA HIS A 158 -37.79 8.38 -4.76
C HIS A 158 -38.76 8.84 -5.86
N ARG A 159 -38.22 9.33 -6.97
CA ARG A 159 -38.98 9.70 -8.18
C ARG A 159 -38.28 9.13 -9.43
N PRO A 160 -38.27 7.80 -9.61
CA PRO A 160 -37.82 7.21 -10.88
C PRO A 160 -38.70 7.73 -12.02
N ARG A 161 -38.07 8.21 -13.11
CA ARG A 161 -38.77 8.80 -14.25
C ARG A 161 -39.18 7.77 -15.31
N ARG A 162 -38.49 6.62 -15.34
CA ARG A 162 -38.78 5.51 -16.26
C ARG A 162 -39.06 4.24 -15.46
N PRO A 163 -39.93 3.33 -15.93
CA PRO A 163 -40.16 2.04 -15.28
C PRO A 163 -38.88 1.21 -15.09
N ALA A 164 -37.93 1.32 -16.03
CA ALA A 164 -36.64 0.65 -15.95
C ALA A 164 -35.71 1.18 -14.85
N ASP A 165 -35.96 2.40 -14.36
CA ASP A 165 -35.16 3.00 -13.28
C ASP A 165 -35.68 2.55 -11.88
N ILE A 166 -36.74 1.73 -11.81
CA ILE A 166 -37.40 1.31 -10.55
C ILE A 166 -36.71 0.07 -9.96
N ASP A 167 -36.32 0.15 -8.70
CA ASP A 167 -35.98 -1.03 -7.89
C ASP A 167 -37.28 -1.67 -7.40
N TRP A 168 -37.78 -2.65 -8.16
CA TRP A 168 -39.04 -3.31 -7.88
C TRP A 168 -39.04 -4.06 -6.55
N HIS A 169 -37.96 -4.78 -6.21
CA HIS A 169 -37.89 -5.51 -4.95
C HIS A 169 -38.01 -4.60 -3.73
N ARG A 170 -37.37 -3.43 -3.77
CA ARG A 170 -37.39 -2.48 -2.66
C ARG A 170 -38.65 -1.63 -2.65
N THR A 171 -39.18 -1.30 -3.83
CA THR A 171 -40.50 -0.67 -3.98
C THR A 171 -41.59 -1.58 -3.43
N ILE A 172 -41.55 -2.88 -3.72
CA ILE A 172 -42.50 -3.86 -3.17
C ILE A 172 -42.41 -3.86 -1.65
N ARG A 173 -41.22 -4.08 -1.08
CA ARG A 173 -41.01 -4.12 0.38
C ARG A 173 -41.48 -2.83 1.08
N ALA A 174 -41.18 -1.66 0.52
CA ALA A 174 -41.58 -0.38 1.09
C ALA A 174 -43.10 -0.13 1.05
N ASN A 175 -43.82 -0.84 0.19
CA ASN A 175 -45.27 -0.66 -0.01
C ASN A 175 -46.09 -1.88 0.39
N LEU A 176 -45.50 -2.93 0.99
CA LEU A 176 -46.23 -4.14 1.43
C LEU A 176 -47.45 -3.80 2.30
N LYS A 177 -47.38 -2.73 3.08
CA LYS A 177 -48.50 -2.18 3.86
C LYS A 177 -49.72 -1.74 3.02
N ASN A 178 -49.57 -1.57 1.71
CA ASN A 178 -50.60 -1.17 0.75
C ASN A 178 -51.03 -2.34 -0.15
N TYR A 179 -50.77 -3.57 0.26
CA TYR A 179 -51.23 -4.75 -0.48
C TYR A 179 -52.74 -4.92 -0.32
N LEU A 180 -53.44 -5.15 -1.43
CA LEU A 180 -54.88 -5.39 -1.47
C LEU A 180 -55.13 -6.89 -1.72
N PRO A 181 -55.44 -7.69 -0.69
CA PRO A 181 -55.58 -9.15 -0.80
C PRO A 181 -56.65 -9.56 -1.81
N ASP A 182 -57.82 -8.91 -1.76
CA ASP A 182 -58.97 -9.23 -2.60
C ASP A 182 -58.70 -9.07 -4.11
N ARG A 183 -57.66 -8.31 -4.47
CA ARG A 183 -57.26 -8.03 -5.87
C ARG A 183 -55.89 -8.58 -6.22
N GLY A 184 -55.21 -9.23 -5.28
CA GLY A 184 -53.82 -9.69 -5.46
C GLY A 184 -52.84 -8.60 -5.91
N THR A 185 -53.13 -7.32 -5.61
CA THR A 185 -52.44 -6.17 -6.22
C THR A 185 -51.76 -5.30 -5.16
N LEU A 186 -50.53 -4.86 -5.45
CA LEU A 186 -49.80 -3.91 -4.61
C LEU A 186 -49.87 -2.51 -5.23
N VAL A 187 -50.39 -1.52 -4.49
CA VAL A 187 -50.45 -0.13 -4.95
C VAL A 187 -49.25 0.65 -4.38
N PRO A 188 -48.24 1.00 -5.21
CA PRO A 188 -47.06 1.68 -4.72
C PRO A 188 -47.36 3.16 -4.43
N SER A 189 -47.31 3.53 -3.15
CA SER A 189 -47.32 4.93 -2.69
C SER A 189 -45.94 5.59 -2.75
N ARG A 190 -44.87 4.79 -2.64
CA ARG A 190 -43.48 5.24 -2.68
C ARG A 190 -42.67 4.40 -3.67
N LEU A 191 -42.31 4.96 -4.80
CA LEU A 191 -41.37 4.32 -5.70
C LEU A 191 -39.93 4.51 -5.18
N VAL A 192 -39.14 3.45 -5.27
CA VAL A 192 -37.70 3.51 -5.02
C VAL A 192 -37.03 3.13 -6.34
N GLY A 193 -36.14 3.99 -6.82
CA GLY A 193 -35.41 3.76 -8.06
C GLY A 193 -33.96 4.14 -7.96
N TYR A 194 -33.22 3.86 -9.03
CA TYR A 194 -31.84 4.26 -9.20
C TYR A 194 -31.80 5.71 -9.71
N GLY A 195 -31.10 6.57 -8.97
CA GLY A 195 -30.87 7.96 -9.31
C GLY A 195 -29.84 8.05 -10.43
N ARG A 196 -30.22 8.65 -11.56
CA ARG A 196 -29.25 8.98 -12.61
C ARG A 196 -28.28 10.04 -12.12
N ARG A 197 -27.02 9.97 -12.60
CA ARG A 197 -25.89 10.90 -12.35
C ARG A 197 -26.33 12.28 -11.89
N ARG A 198 -26.30 12.51 -10.58
CA ARG A 198 -26.19 13.86 -10.03
C ARG A 198 -24.74 14.29 -10.13
N GLN A 199 -24.50 15.50 -10.63
CA GLN A 199 -23.18 16.15 -10.72
C GLN A 199 -22.61 16.60 -9.36
N ALA A 200 -23.23 16.19 -8.24
CA ALA A 200 -22.83 16.59 -6.90
C ALA A 200 -21.95 15.51 -6.24
N VAL A 201 -21.11 15.93 -5.30
CA VAL A 201 -20.33 15.02 -4.45
C VAL A 201 -21.29 14.09 -3.70
N GLN A 202 -21.24 12.80 -4.02
CA GLN A 202 -22.12 11.79 -3.46
C GLN A 202 -21.56 11.20 -2.15
N ARG A 203 -20.23 11.12 -2.02
CA ARG A 203 -19.56 10.61 -0.82
C ARG A 203 -18.28 11.37 -0.51
N GLU A 204 -17.92 11.39 0.77
CA GLU A 204 -16.62 11.82 1.27
C GLU A 204 -15.77 10.58 1.56
N VAL A 205 -14.51 10.61 1.14
CA VAL A 205 -13.52 9.58 1.46
C VAL A 205 -12.33 10.25 2.13
N VAL A 206 -12.01 9.84 3.35
CA VAL A 206 -10.83 10.33 4.07
C VAL A 206 -9.89 9.14 4.22
N LEU A 207 -8.74 9.21 3.55
CA LEU A 207 -7.65 8.26 3.66
C LEU A 207 -6.69 8.77 4.72
N CYS A 208 -6.53 8.05 5.82
CA CYS A 208 -5.59 8.34 6.90
C CYS A 208 -4.53 7.23 6.91
N VAL A 209 -3.30 7.57 6.52
CA VAL A 209 -2.26 6.59 6.18
C VAL A 209 -1.06 6.74 7.08
N ASP A 210 -0.68 5.65 7.71
CA ASP A 210 0.51 5.54 8.55
C ASP A 210 1.78 5.52 7.68
N GLN A 211 2.77 6.30 8.09
CA GLN A 211 4.07 6.43 7.46
C GLN A 211 5.22 5.76 8.21
N SER A 212 4.91 4.91 9.17
CA SER A 212 5.92 4.03 9.76
C SER A 212 6.68 3.26 8.67
N GLY A 213 7.94 2.89 8.96
CA GLY A 213 8.80 2.23 7.98
C GLY A 213 8.22 0.92 7.44
N SER A 214 7.48 0.18 8.28
CA SER A 214 6.73 -1.04 7.91
C SER A 214 5.62 -0.76 6.89
N MET A 215 5.13 0.48 6.80
CA MET A 215 3.98 0.86 5.99
C MET A 215 4.36 1.49 4.65
N ALA A 216 5.65 1.50 4.28
CA ALA A 216 6.12 2.13 3.04
C ALA A 216 5.36 1.66 1.78
N ALA A 217 5.12 0.35 1.63
CA ALA A 217 4.33 -0.17 0.51
C ALA A 217 2.88 0.31 0.52
N SER A 218 2.27 0.36 1.70
CA SER A 218 0.90 0.85 1.90
C SER A 218 0.77 2.33 1.51
N VAL A 219 1.79 3.15 1.78
CA VAL A 219 1.83 4.57 1.37
C VAL A 219 1.84 4.71 -0.15
N VAL A 220 2.63 3.88 -0.86
CA VAL A 220 2.68 3.85 -2.33
C VAL A 220 1.33 3.50 -2.94
N TYR A 221 0.70 2.42 -2.46
CA TYR A 221 -0.61 2.05 -2.98
C TYR A 221 -1.69 3.08 -2.64
N SER A 222 -1.64 3.65 -1.44
CA SER A 222 -2.60 4.67 -1.00
C SER A 222 -2.47 5.98 -1.78
N SER A 223 -1.27 6.37 -2.21
CA SER A 223 -1.08 7.55 -3.06
C SER A 223 -1.73 7.34 -4.44
N VAL A 224 -1.52 6.16 -5.05
CA VAL A 224 -2.12 5.80 -6.35
C VAL A 224 -3.65 5.73 -6.25
N PHE A 225 -4.19 5.03 -5.25
CA PHE A 225 -5.64 4.97 -5.06
C PHE A 225 -6.23 6.34 -4.71
N GLY A 226 -5.56 7.10 -3.85
CA GLY A 226 -5.94 8.47 -3.50
C GLY A 226 -6.09 9.35 -4.73
N ALA A 227 -5.10 9.35 -5.63
CA ALA A 227 -5.15 10.12 -6.87
C ALA A 227 -6.28 9.66 -7.81
N VAL A 228 -6.47 8.35 -7.95
CA VAL A 228 -7.56 7.80 -8.76
C VAL A 228 -8.93 8.22 -8.20
N LEU A 229 -9.13 8.12 -6.89
CA LEU A 229 -10.37 8.54 -6.23
C LEU A 229 -10.57 10.05 -6.33
N ALA A 230 -9.52 10.86 -6.14
CA ALA A 230 -9.58 12.32 -6.28
C ALA A 230 -9.95 12.78 -7.70
N SER A 231 -9.59 12.01 -8.73
CA SER A 231 -10.01 12.27 -10.11
C SER A 231 -11.52 12.12 -10.35
N MET A 232 -12.25 11.50 -9.41
CA MET A 232 -13.68 11.21 -9.53
C MET A 232 -14.52 12.34 -8.93
N ARG A 233 -15.19 13.13 -9.78
CA ARG A 233 -16.02 14.29 -9.36
C ARG A 233 -17.15 13.96 -8.37
N SER A 234 -17.58 12.71 -8.33
CA SER A 234 -18.62 12.22 -7.42
C SER A 234 -18.11 11.93 -6.00
N LEU A 235 -16.81 12.00 -5.79
CA LEU A 235 -16.14 11.85 -4.49
C LEU A 235 -15.45 13.15 -4.09
N ARG A 236 -15.44 13.43 -2.79
CA ARG A 236 -14.48 14.35 -2.19
C ARG A 236 -13.49 13.50 -1.42
N THR A 237 -12.26 13.45 -1.91
CA THR A 237 -11.19 12.62 -1.34
C THR A 237 -10.22 13.53 -0.60
N SER A 238 -9.94 13.19 0.65
CA SER A 238 -8.86 13.78 1.45
C SER A 238 -7.84 12.70 1.75
N LEU A 239 -6.56 13.08 1.74
CA LEU A 239 -5.45 12.18 2.08
C LEU A 239 -4.61 12.82 3.16
N VAL A 240 -4.58 12.18 4.31
CA VAL A 240 -3.80 12.58 5.47
C VAL A 240 -2.79 11.49 5.73
N VAL A 241 -1.51 11.86 5.81
CA VAL A 241 -0.43 10.95 6.18
C VAL A 241 0.08 11.33 7.57
N PHE A 242 0.48 10.34 8.35
CA PHE A 242 0.89 10.59 9.72
C PHE A 242 2.00 9.66 10.21
N ASP A 243 2.79 10.21 11.13
CA ASP A 243 3.77 9.53 11.97
C ASP A 243 3.60 10.11 13.40
N THR A 244 4.55 10.88 13.91
CA THR A 244 4.42 11.80 15.06
C THR A 244 3.77 13.14 14.71
N ALA A 245 3.80 13.52 13.44
CA ALA A 245 3.14 14.69 12.89
C ALA A 245 2.01 14.24 11.95
N VAL A 246 1.09 15.18 11.68
CA VAL A 246 -0.01 14.96 10.76
C VAL A 246 0.17 15.92 9.60
N VAL A 247 0.19 15.39 8.38
CA VAL A 247 0.35 16.15 7.15
C VAL A 247 -0.86 15.88 6.24
N ASP A 248 -1.57 16.94 5.87
CA ASP A 248 -2.64 16.86 4.88
C ASP A 248 -2.04 17.02 3.48
N LEU A 249 -2.15 15.96 2.67
CA LEU A 249 -1.67 15.90 1.29
C LEU A 249 -2.82 15.95 0.27
N THR A 250 -4.00 16.43 0.67
CA THR A 250 -5.18 16.51 -0.19
C THR A 250 -4.93 17.35 -1.44
N GLU A 251 -4.11 18.40 -1.36
CA GLU A 251 -3.80 19.26 -2.51
C GLU A 251 -2.85 18.59 -3.51
N GLN A 252 -2.03 17.65 -3.07
CA GLN A 252 -1.05 16.92 -3.87
C GLN A 252 -1.65 15.68 -4.56
N LEU A 253 -2.92 15.33 -4.28
CA LEU A 253 -3.61 14.17 -4.85
C LEU A 253 -3.68 14.17 -6.40
N THR A 254 -3.36 15.27 -7.08
CA THR A 254 -3.26 15.31 -8.53
C THR A 254 -2.05 14.56 -9.09
N ASP A 255 -0.97 14.41 -8.31
CA ASP A 255 0.22 13.64 -8.68
C ASP A 255 0.65 12.71 -7.53
N PRO A 256 0.46 11.37 -7.68
CA PRO A 256 0.89 10.43 -6.65
C PRO A 256 2.39 10.50 -6.33
N VAL A 257 3.23 10.94 -7.27
CA VAL A 257 4.66 11.11 -7.01
C VAL A 257 4.88 12.26 -6.04
N ASP A 258 4.18 13.39 -6.20
CA ASP A 258 4.29 14.52 -5.27
C ASP A 258 3.74 14.18 -3.89
N VAL A 259 2.67 13.38 -3.81
CA VAL A 259 2.22 12.80 -2.53
C VAL A 259 3.38 12.04 -1.89
N LEU A 260 3.98 11.08 -2.62
CA LEU A 260 5.04 10.22 -2.08
C LEU A 260 6.26 11.02 -1.59
N PHE A 261 6.72 12.03 -2.33
CA PHE A 261 7.84 12.87 -1.91
C PHE A 261 7.48 13.93 -0.85
N GLY A 262 6.19 14.24 -0.68
CA GLY A 262 5.67 15.03 0.43
C GLY A 262 5.58 14.23 1.74
N THR A 263 5.65 12.90 1.63
CA THR A 263 5.63 11.98 2.77
C THR A 263 7.04 11.84 3.39
N GLN A 264 7.12 11.66 4.71
CA GLN A 264 8.37 11.44 5.44
C GLN A 264 8.29 10.10 6.20
N LEU A 265 9.04 9.10 5.73
CA LEU A 265 9.07 7.79 6.38
C LEU A 265 10.01 7.81 7.60
N GLY A 266 9.51 7.34 8.74
CA GLY A 266 10.28 7.14 9.97
C GLY A 266 9.92 8.12 11.10
N GLY A 267 9.93 7.60 12.33
CA GLY A 267 9.45 8.30 13.52
C GLY A 267 8.69 7.34 14.44
N GLY A 268 8.07 7.87 15.50
CA GLY A 268 6.99 7.16 16.21
C GLY A 268 5.65 7.33 15.50
N THR A 269 4.59 6.75 16.06
CA THR A 269 3.24 6.78 15.49
C THR A 269 2.24 7.35 16.50
N ASP A 270 1.46 8.37 16.12
CA ASP A 270 0.37 8.94 16.92
C ASP A 270 -0.95 8.87 16.14
N ILE A 271 -1.62 7.72 16.26
CA ILE A 271 -2.86 7.43 15.53
C ILE A 271 -4.00 8.30 16.09
N ASN A 272 -4.07 8.48 17.41
CA ASN A 272 -5.03 9.35 18.08
C ASN A 272 -5.05 10.77 17.49
N ARG A 273 -3.87 11.38 17.34
CA ARG A 273 -3.75 12.73 16.76
C ARG A 273 -4.18 12.78 15.30
N ALA A 274 -3.81 11.78 14.51
CA ALA A 274 -4.21 11.69 13.11
C ALA A 274 -5.73 11.57 12.95
N ILE A 275 -6.37 10.72 13.76
CA ILE A 275 -7.84 10.60 13.82
C ILE A 275 -8.48 11.93 14.23
N ALA A 276 -7.93 12.61 15.25
CA ALA A 276 -8.44 13.90 15.71
C ALA A 276 -8.43 14.96 14.59
N TYR A 277 -7.36 15.02 13.80
CA TYR A 277 -7.28 15.89 12.63
C TYR A 277 -8.32 15.52 11.57
N CYS A 278 -8.40 14.23 11.23
CA CYS A 278 -9.34 13.74 10.23
C CYS A 278 -10.80 13.99 10.60
N GLN A 279 -11.16 13.91 11.90
CA GLN A 279 -12.49 14.28 12.39
C GLN A 279 -12.87 15.72 11.97
N GLY A 280 -11.92 16.65 11.93
CA GLY A 280 -12.14 18.03 11.48
C GLY A 280 -12.42 18.18 9.98
N LEU A 281 -12.03 17.21 9.15
CA LEU A 281 -12.27 17.20 7.70
C LEU A 281 -13.65 16.66 7.32
N ILE A 282 -14.31 15.96 8.24
CA ILE A 282 -15.59 15.29 7.99
C ILE A 282 -16.71 16.32 8.06
N THR A 283 -17.39 16.57 6.93
CA THR A 283 -18.52 17.51 6.90
C THR A 283 -19.87 16.81 6.81
N ARG A 284 -19.91 15.57 6.31
CA ARG A 284 -21.14 14.79 6.18
C ARG A 284 -20.94 13.36 6.73
N PRO A 285 -21.03 13.15 8.05
CA PRO A 285 -20.74 11.86 8.67
C PRO A 285 -21.46 10.68 7.99
N ALA A 286 -22.78 10.81 7.76
CA ALA A 286 -23.60 9.77 7.13
C ALA A 286 -23.26 9.46 5.65
N ASP A 287 -22.44 10.27 5.00
CA ASP A 287 -21.95 10.05 3.62
C ASP A 287 -20.42 9.94 3.56
N THR A 288 -19.76 9.76 4.71
CA THR A 288 -18.30 9.67 4.82
C THR A 288 -17.83 8.24 5.04
N ILE A 289 -16.79 7.86 4.30
CA ILE A 289 -16.00 6.66 4.50
C ILE A 289 -14.63 7.13 5.01
N PHE A 290 -14.26 6.70 6.20
CA PHE A 290 -12.95 6.94 6.78
C PHE A 290 -12.15 5.64 6.75
N LEU A 291 -11.01 5.65 6.06
CA LEU A 291 -10.10 4.52 5.96
C LEU A 291 -8.83 4.84 6.73
N LEU A 292 -8.58 4.08 7.78
CA LEU A 292 -7.30 4.10 8.49
C LEU A 292 -6.42 2.98 7.93
N ILE A 293 -5.24 3.32 7.44
CA ILE A 293 -4.27 2.37 6.89
C ILE A 293 -3.07 2.38 7.83
N SER A 294 -3.02 1.44 8.77
CA SER A 294 -2.03 1.39 9.86
C SER A 294 -1.93 -0.03 10.42
N ASP A 295 -0.75 -0.39 10.93
CA ASP A 295 -0.52 -1.60 11.69
C ASP A 295 -1.09 -1.55 13.13
N LEU A 296 -1.76 -0.45 13.49
CA LEU A 296 -2.44 -0.21 14.77
C LEU A 296 -1.53 -0.15 15.99
N TYR A 297 -0.20 -0.09 15.82
CA TYR A 297 0.69 0.20 16.94
C TYR A 297 0.58 1.67 17.33
N GLU A 298 -0.19 1.93 18.39
CA GLU A 298 -0.44 3.28 18.89
C GLU A 298 0.68 3.74 19.84
N GLY A 299 1.36 4.84 19.49
CA GLY A 299 2.31 5.54 20.37
C GLY A 299 1.69 6.73 21.12
N GLY A 300 0.48 7.14 20.76
CA GLY A 300 -0.33 8.14 21.47
C GLY A 300 -1.19 7.57 22.59
N VAL A 301 -2.34 8.21 22.84
CA VAL A 301 -3.25 7.80 23.93
C VAL A 301 -4.33 6.84 23.41
N ARG A 302 -4.09 5.54 23.56
CA ARG A 302 -4.97 4.45 23.10
C ARG A 302 -6.45 4.64 23.47
N GLU A 303 -6.75 5.01 24.72
CA GLU A 303 -8.15 5.20 25.15
C GLU A 303 -8.85 6.33 24.41
N GLU A 304 -8.12 7.40 24.06
CA GLU A 304 -8.68 8.49 23.27
C GLU A 304 -8.88 8.08 21.81
N MET A 305 -7.92 7.34 21.24
CA MET A 305 -8.04 6.78 19.89
C MET A 305 -9.34 5.98 19.76
N LEU A 306 -9.57 5.02 20.67
CA LEU A 306 -10.79 4.19 20.67
C LEU A 306 -12.06 5.05 20.86
N ARG A 307 -12.02 6.03 21.77
CA ARG A 307 -13.15 6.94 22.00
C ARG A 307 -13.49 7.78 20.78
N ARG A 308 -12.49 8.27 20.04
CA ARG A 308 -12.70 9.06 18.81
C ARG A 308 -13.28 8.21 17.70
N VAL A 309 -12.78 6.99 17.52
CA VAL A 309 -13.36 6.03 16.57
C VAL A 309 -14.82 5.73 16.92
N ALA A 310 -15.11 5.45 18.19
CA ALA A 310 -16.49 5.23 18.65
C ALA A 310 -17.39 6.44 18.35
N ALA A 311 -16.90 7.66 18.59
CA ALA A 311 -17.64 8.88 18.29
C ALA A 311 -17.90 9.06 16.78
N MET A 312 -16.92 8.77 15.93
CA MET A 312 -17.08 8.81 14.46
C MET A 312 -18.13 7.82 13.99
N THR A 313 -18.04 6.57 14.46
CA THR A 313 -19.00 5.51 14.12
C THR A 313 -20.41 5.86 14.60
N ALA A 314 -20.55 6.38 15.82
CA ALA A 314 -21.82 6.85 16.36
C ALA A 314 -22.42 8.03 15.58
N ALA A 315 -21.58 8.91 15.02
CA ALA A 315 -22.01 9.99 14.14
C ALA A 315 -22.46 9.51 12.75
N GLY A 316 -22.25 8.22 12.42
CA GLY A 316 -22.64 7.62 11.14
C GLY A 316 -21.53 7.56 10.09
N VAL A 317 -20.29 7.91 10.46
CA VAL A 317 -19.11 7.70 9.62
C VAL A 317 -18.87 6.20 9.47
N GLN A 318 -18.60 5.75 8.25
CA GLN A 318 -18.18 4.38 8.00
C GLN A 318 -16.67 4.27 8.17
N VAL A 319 -16.25 3.83 9.36
CA VAL A 319 -14.84 3.61 9.69
C VAL A 319 -14.42 2.22 9.22
N ILE A 320 -13.29 2.13 8.53
CA ILE A 320 -12.68 0.87 8.07
C ILE A 320 -11.18 0.95 8.37
N VAL A 321 -10.60 -0.13 8.90
CA VAL A 321 -9.17 -0.23 9.16
C VAL A 321 -8.53 -1.26 8.23
N LEU A 322 -7.50 -0.83 7.50
CA LEU A 322 -6.66 -1.67 6.66
C LEU A 322 -5.31 -1.85 7.36
N LEU A 323 -5.06 -3.07 7.84
CA LEU A 323 -3.85 -3.42 8.61
C LEU A 323 -2.58 -3.36 7.75
N ALA A 324 -2.74 -3.64 6.46
CA ALA A 324 -1.75 -3.38 5.44
C ALA A 324 -2.47 -3.27 4.08
N LEU A 325 -1.86 -2.50 3.19
CA LEU A 325 -2.20 -2.46 1.78
C LEU A 325 -0.96 -2.88 0.99
N SER A 326 -0.65 -4.17 1.02
CA SER A 326 0.55 -4.75 0.42
C SER A 326 0.24 -6.07 -0.29
N ASP A 327 1.16 -6.50 -1.14
CA ASP A 327 1.07 -7.80 -1.83
C ASP A 327 1.58 -8.96 -0.95
N GLU A 328 2.02 -8.68 0.28
CA GLU A 328 2.64 -9.65 1.19
C GLU A 328 1.66 -10.20 2.25
N GLY A 329 1.76 -11.49 2.52
CA GLY A 329 0.68 -12.29 3.09
C GLY A 329 0.56 -12.34 4.62
N THR A 330 1.34 -11.57 5.39
CA THR A 330 1.18 -11.59 6.87
C THR A 330 1.51 -10.24 7.49
N PRO A 331 0.53 -9.33 7.61
CA PRO A 331 0.75 -8.08 8.32
C PRO A 331 1.00 -8.37 9.80
N GLN A 332 2.04 -7.77 10.35
CA GLN A 332 2.23 -7.64 11.79
C GLN A 332 1.42 -6.44 12.26
N TYR A 333 0.54 -6.62 13.24
CA TYR A 333 -0.33 -5.55 13.76
C TYR A 333 -0.65 -5.74 15.25
N ASP A 334 -1.15 -4.69 15.88
CA ASP A 334 -1.64 -4.75 17.26
C ASP A 334 -3.00 -5.46 17.35
N HIS A 335 -2.97 -6.72 17.82
CA HIS A 335 -4.17 -7.55 17.97
C HIS A 335 -5.16 -7.01 19.00
N ASP A 336 -4.69 -6.34 20.07
CA ASP A 336 -5.56 -5.82 21.13
C ASP A 336 -6.35 -4.62 20.62
N ASN A 337 -5.72 -3.75 19.83
CA ASN A 337 -6.39 -2.63 19.17
C ASN A 337 -7.34 -3.12 18.07
N ALA A 338 -6.93 -4.09 17.26
CA ALA A 338 -7.80 -4.68 16.24
C ALA A 338 -9.06 -5.31 16.87
N ALA A 339 -8.92 -6.08 17.96
CA ALA A 339 -10.03 -6.67 18.68
C ALA A 339 -10.96 -5.61 19.31
N ALA A 340 -10.39 -4.55 19.90
CA ALA A 340 -11.16 -3.45 20.45
C ALA A 340 -11.98 -2.71 19.38
N LEU A 341 -11.40 -2.48 18.21
CA LEU A 341 -12.08 -1.88 17.05
C LEU A 341 -13.20 -2.79 16.52
N ALA A 342 -12.95 -4.09 16.40
CA ALA A 342 -13.93 -5.07 15.98
C ALA A 342 -15.14 -5.13 16.95
N ALA A 343 -14.89 -5.05 18.26
CA ALA A 343 -15.95 -4.98 19.27
C ALA A 343 -16.87 -3.75 19.12
N MET A 344 -16.36 -2.68 18.49
CA MET A 344 -17.14 -1.47 18.16
C MET A 344 -17.82 -1.55 16.78
N GLY A 345 -17.74 -2.69 16.10
CA GLY A 345 -18.28 -2.88 14.75
C GLY A 345 -17.43 -2.26 13.64
N VAL A 346 -16.18 -1.88 13.93
CA VAL A 346 -15.23 -1.37 12.95
C VAL A 346 -14.43 -2.54 12.38
N PRO A 347 -14.55 -2.84 11.07
CA PRO A 347 -13.79 -3.92 10.47
C PRO A 347 -12.30 -3.55 10.39
N ALA A 348 -11.44 -4.48 10.83
CA ALA A 348 -9.99 -4.41 10.72
C ALA A 348 -9.45 -5.66 10.02
N PHE A 349 -8.78 -5.49 8.88
CA PHE A 349 -8.26 -6.62 8.11
C PHE A 349 -7.14 -6.21 7.14
N ALA A 350 -6.42 -7.19 6.62
CA ALA A 350 -5.44 -7.00 5.55
C ALA A 350 -6.11 -7.00 4.17
N CYS A 351 -5.78 -6.03 3.33
CA CYS A 351 -6.35 -5.91 1.99
C CYS A 351 -5.24 -5.88 0.94
N THR A 352 -5.30 -6.75 -0.06
CA THR A 352 -4.40 -6.64 -1.20
C THR A 352 -4.82 -5.46 -2.09
N PRO A 353 -3.88 -4.83 -2.80
CA PRO A 353 -4.20 -3.74 -3.74
C PRO A 353 -5.30 -4.11 -4.75
N ASP A 354 -5.32 -5.36 -5.24
CA ASP A 354 -6.34 -5.82 -6.19
C ASP A 354 -7.75 -5.95 -5.58
N ALA A 355 -7.85 -6.09 -4.26
CA ALA A 355 -9.12 -6.19 -3.53
C ALA A 355 -9.68 -4.82 -3.10
N PHE A 356 -8.83 -3.79 -3.02
CA PHE A 356 -9.21 -2.44 -2.60
C PHE A 356 -10.37 -1.83 -3.43
N PRO A 357 -10.44 -1.98 -4.77
CA PRO A 357 -11.58 -1.51 -5.56
C PRO A 357 -12.94 -2.07 -5.10
N ASP A 358 -12.97 -3.38 -4.79
CA ASP A 358 -14.19 -4.08 -4.39
C ASP A 358 -14.58 -3.72 -2.96
N LEU A 359 -13.59 -3.48 -2.10
CA LEU A 359 -13.79 -2.91 -0.77
C LEU A 359 -14.43 -1.54 -0.81
N MET A 360 -13.92 -0.63 -1.65
CA MET A 360 -14.50 0.70 -1.79
C MET A 360 -15.93 0.63 -2.33
N ALA A 361 -16.19 -0.27 -3.28
CA ALA A 361 -17.55 -0.50 -3.78
C ALA A 361 -18.50 -1.00 -2.67
N ALA A 362 -18.07 -1.99 -1.88
CA ALA A 362 -18.84 -2.50 -0.75
C ALA A 362 -19.10 -1.43 0.32
N ALA A 363 -18.09 -0.61 0.63
CA ALA A 363 -18.19 0.50 1.56
C ALA A 363 -19.24 1.52 1.08
N ILE A 364 -19.13 1.97 -0.16
CA ILE A 364 -20.09 2.91 -0.77
C ILE A 364 -21.51 2.34 -0.73
N GLU A 365 -21.70 1.06 -1.01
CA GLU A 365 -23.03 0.44 -0.99
C GLU A 365 -23.53 0.08 0.40
N ARG A 366 -22.69 0.18 1.44
CA ARG A 366 -22.95 -0.33 2.80
C ARG A 366 -23.33 -1.81 2.80
N ARG A 367 -22.58 -2.63 2.06
CA ARG A 367 -22.68 -4.10 2.06
C ARG A 367 -21.68 -4.71 3.05
N SER A 368 -21.89 -5.98 3.41
CA SER A 368 -20.90 -6.74 4.18
C SER A 368 -19.59 -6.87 3.39
N TYR A 369 -18.48 -6.87 4.12
CA TYR A 369 -17.12 -7.07 3.60
C TYR A 369 -16.75 -8.56 3.47
N ASP A 370 -17.66 -9.47 3.85
CA ASP A 370 -17.35 -10.90 3.96
C ASP A 370 -16.89 -11.58 2.66
N GLN A 371 -17.27 -10.99 1.53
CA GLN A 371 -17.07 -11.55 0.19
C GLN A 371 -15.83 -11.00 -0.52
N ILE A 372 -15.09 -10.08 0.10
CA ILE A 372 -13.89 -9.51 -0.49
C ILE A 372 -12.72 -10.46 -0.19
N PRO A 373 -11.88 -10.82 -1.18
CA PRO A 373 -10.70 -11.62 -0.93
C PRO A 373 -9.75 -10.88 0.04
N MET A 374 -9.60 -11.46 1.24
CA MET A 374 -8.79 -10.92 2.34
C MET A 374 -7.49 -11.71 2.45
N ALA A 375 -6.37 -11.03 2.71
CA ALA A 375 -5.09 -11.72 2.96
C ALA A 375 -5.08 -12.41 4.34
N SER A 376 -5.79 -11.86 5.32
CA SER A 376 -6.10 -12.50 6.61
C SER A 376 -7.24 -11.73 7.29
N ARG A 377 -8.18 -12.43 7.92
CA ARG A 377 -9.13 -11.82 8.85
C ARG A 377 -8.49 -11.85 10.23
N GLY A 378 -8.32 -10.69 10.86
CA GLY A 378 -7.97 -10.65 12.28
C GLY A 378 -9.11 -11.31 13.06
N SER A 379 -8.84 -12.49 13.61
CA SER A 379 -9.71 -13.21 14.54
C SER A 379 -9.26 -12.98 15.97
#